data_AF-A0A2V9SBG6-F1
#
_entry.id   AF-A0A2V9SBG6-F1
#
_cell.length_a   1.000
_cell.length_b   1.000
_cell.length_c   1.000
_cell.angle_alpha   90.00
_cell.angle_beta   90.00
_cell.angle_gamma   90.00
#
_symmetry.space_group_name_H-M   'P 1'
#
loop_
_entity.id
_entity.type
_entity.pdbx_description
1 polymer ?
#
loop_
_entity_poly.entity_id
_entity_poly.type
_entity_poly.pdbx_seq_one_letter_code
_entity_poly.pdbx_strand_id
1 'polypeptide(L)'
;MALDDKYDDIKKLIDAGKEKGYLTYDQVNDLIPHDVHSPEDLDDLLTTIGTQGIDVLEGPKLPSSALDKKFEEEEAGEDVELDLTPGALEKTNDPVRMYLREMGTVPLLTREGEVEIAKRIERGQLRVLKALSRSPIVIHELLAMGEDLKKGVRSIKEVVTFDEEEITDEILQNRLTEFTGKIDELAKAYKKAGQLEEKFANVSQKKRPKDHRRYRLSLARGIVKVSLCVRDLGFTNNERKRLIDRL
;
A
#
# COMPACT_ATOMS: atom_id res chain seq x y z
N MET A 1 -75.54 -20.60 4.86
CA MET A 1 -75.30 -19.26 4.29
C MET A 1 -73.91 -18.74 4.63
N ALA A 2 -73.40 -18.88 5.87
CA ALA A 2 -72.05 -18.40 6.24
C ALA A 2 -70.84 -19.27 5.82
N LEU A 3 -71.04 -20.37 5.08
CA LEU A 3 -69.96 -21.24 4.58
C LEU A 3 -69.69 -21.06 3.09
N ASP A 4 -70.67 -20.57 2.32
CA ASP A 4 -70.49 -20.28 0.89
C ASP A 4 -69.74 -18.96 0.68
N ASP A 5 -69.99 -17.95 1.53
CA ASP A 5 -69.27 -16.67 1.51
C ASP A 5 -67.75 -16.85 1.73
N LYS A 6 -67.34 -17.86 2.54
CA LYS A 6 -65.92 -18.16 2.83
C LYS A 6 -65.13 -18.54 1.59
N TYR A 7 -65.74 -19.27 0.66
CA TYR A 7 -65.07 -19.70 -0.56
C TYR A 7 -65.21 -18.66 -1.68
N ASP A 8 -66.24 -17.82 -1.63
CA ASP A 8 -66.45 -16.80 -2.65
C ASP A 8 -65.44 -15.65 -2.53
N ASP A 9 -65.04 -15.25 -1.33
CA ASP A 9 -64.04 -14.19 -1.15
C ASP A 9 -62.62 -14.66 -1.50
N ILE A 10 -62.29 -15.92 -1.20
CA ILE A 10 -61.02 -16.54 -1.63
C ILE A 10 -60.98 -16.72 -3.16
N LYS A 11 -62.11 -17.10 -3.79
CA LYS A 11 -62.19 -17.18 -5.25
C LYS A 11 -62.02 -15.81 -5.91
N LYS A 12 -62.63 -14.74 -5.38
CA LYS A 12 -62.43 -13.38 -5.88
C LYS A 12 -60.95 -12.96 -5.79
N LEU A 13 -60.25 -13.35 -4.73
CA LEU A 13 -58.82 -13.08 -4.57
C LEU A 13 -57.99 -13.80 -5.63
N ILE A 14 -58.28 -15.08 -5.88
CA ILE A 14 -57.61 -15.89 -6.91
C ILE A 14 -57.90 -15.34 -8.32
N ASP A 15 -59.15 -14.94 -8.61
CA ASP A 15 -59.52 -14.38 -9.92
C ASP A 15 -58.84 -13.02 -10.15
N ALA A 16 -58.81 -12.15 -9.13
CA ALA A 16 -58.10 -10.86 -9.20
C ALA A 16 -56.58 -11.03 -9.35
N GLY A 17 -56.00 -12.05 -8.69
CA GLY A 17 -54.58 -12.39 -8.82
C GLY A 17 -54.24 -13.02 -10.18
N LYS A 18 -55.14 -13.84 -10.74
CA LYS A 18 -54.97 -14.43 -12.09
C LYS A 18 -55.07 -13.39 -13.20
N GLU A 19 -55.94 -12.38 -13.07
CA GLU A 19 -56.02 -11.30 -14.06
C GLU A 19 -54.76 -10.42 -14.10
N LYS A 20 -54.13 -10.19 -12.94
CA LYS A 20 -52.97 -9.29 -12.82
C LYS A 20 -51.62 -10.01 -12.89
N GLY A 21 -51.58 -11.31 -12.63
CA GLY A 21 -50.37 -12.11 -12.54
C GLY A 21 -49.55 -11.89 -11.26
N TYR A 22 -50.00 -10.98 -10.38
CA TYR A 22 -49.39 -10.71 -9.07
C TYR A 22 -50.43 -10.17 -8.09
N LEU A 23 -50.18 -10.38 -6.79
CA LEU A 23 -50.93 -9.77 -5.69
C LEU A 23 -49.96 -9.00 -4.79
N THR A 24 -50.45 -7.96 -4.13
CA THR A 24 -49.66 -7.21 -3.13
C THR A 24 -50.07 -7.61 -1.73
N TYR A 25 -49.14 -7.56 -0.77
CA TYR A 25 -49.45 -7.88 0.63
C TYR A 25 -50.61 -7.05 1.19
N ASP A 26 -50.73 -5.77 0.80
CA ASP A 26 -51.83 -4.91 1.21
C ASP A 26 -53.18 -5.42 0.69
N GLN A 27 -53.23 -5.87 -0.57
CA GLN A 27 -54.46 -6.43 -1.19
C GLN A 27 -54.83 -7.79 -0.61
N VAL A 28 -53.83 -8.61 -0.27
CA VAL A 28 -54.06 -9.86 0.45
C VAL A 28 -54.64 -9.52 1.82
N ASN A 29 -54.02 -8.62 2.57
CA ASN A 29 -54.43 -8.24 3.91
C ASN A 29 -55.84 -7.62 3.99
N ASP A 30 -56.24 -6.80 2.99
CA ASP A 30 -57.56 -6.19 2.93
C ASP A 30 -58.70 -7.18 2.62
N LEU A 31 -58.38 -8.29 1.95
CA LEU A 31 -59.34 -9.29 1.48
C LEU A 31 -59.28 -10.60 2.28
N ILE A 32 -58.45 -10.66 3.33
CA ILE A 32 -58.44 -11.76 4.28
C ILE A 32 -59.80 -11.78 5.01
N PRO A 33 -60.55 -12.89 4.99
CA PRO A 33 -61.76 -13.04 5.78
C PRO A 33 -61.48 -12.86 7.28
N HIS A 34 -62.36 -12.18 8.01
CA HIS A 34 -62.22 -11.91 9.45
C HIS A 34 -62.11 -13.16 10.35
N ASP A 35 -62.19 -14.38 9.80
CA ASP A 35 -62.03 -15.64 10.53
C ASP A 35 -60.60 -16.21 10.43
N VAL A 36 -59.73 -15.66 9.57
CA VAL A 36 -58.34 -16.12 9.41
C VAL A 36 -57.42 -15.24 10.25
N HIS A 37 -57.09 -15.72 11.44
CA HIS A 37 -56.22 -15.01 12.40
C HIS A 37 -55.04 -15.83 12.87
N SER A 38 -54.99 -17.12 12.50
CA SER A 38 -53.87 -17.98 12.86
C SER A 38 -52.76 -17.89 11.82
N PRO A 39 -51.48 -17.88 12.23
CA PRO A 39 -50.34 -17.90 11.30
C PRO A 39 -50.33 -19.12 10.38
N GLU A 40 -50.81 -20.26 10.87
CA GLU A 40 -50.87 -21.53 10.12
C GLU A 40 -51.87 -21.45 8.95
N ASP A 41 -53.04 -20.85 9.19
CA ASP A 41 -54.04 -20.66 8.13
C ASP A 41 -53.58 -19.64 7.07
N LEU A 42 -52.74 -18.68 7.46
CA LEU A 42 -52.16 -17.70 6.54
C LEU A 42 -51.10 -18.34 5.64
N ASP A 43 -50.26 -19.22 6.19
CA ASP A 43 -49.26 -19.97 5.44
C ASP A 43 -49.93 -20.95 4.45
N ASP A 44 -51.02 -21.60 4.84
CA ASP A 44 -51.80 -22.47 3.94
C ASP A 44 -52.42 -21.67 2.79
N LEU A 45 -52.90 -20.45 3.05
CA LEU A 45 -53.47 -19.56 2.03
C LEU A 45 -52.39 -19.05 1.06
N LEU A 46 -51.24 -18.63 1.56
CA LEU A 46 -50.08 -18.22 0.74
C LEU A 46 -49.57 -19.39 -0.12
N THR A 47 -49.53 -20.59 0.45
CA THR A 47 -49.16 -21.81 -0.29
C THR A 47 -50.16 -22.10 -1.40
N THR A 48 -51.46 -21.98 -1.12
CA THR A 48 -52.52 -22.21 -2.11
C THR A 48 -52.45 -21.19 -3.26
N ILE A 49 -52.20 -19.92 -2.96
CA ILE A 49 -52.00 -18.86 -3.97
C ILE A 49 -50.75 -19.15 -4.83
N GLY A 50 -49.65 -19.57 -4.20
CA GLY A 50 -48.42 -19.97 -4.89
C GLY A 50 -48.62 -21.16 -5.83
N THR A 51 -49.40 -22.17 -5.43
CA THR A 51 -49.72 -23.31 -6.32
C THR A 51 -50.56 -22.94 -7.53
N GLN A 52 -51.28 -21.81 -7.49
CA GLN A 52 -52.06 -21.27 -8.60
C GLN A 52 -51.23 -20.33 -9.50
N GLY A 53 -49.93 -20.14 -9.22
CA GLY A 53 -48.99 -19.39 -10.06
C GLY A 53 -49.11 -17.88 -9.95
N ILE A 54 -49.50 -17.35 -8.79
CA ILE A 54 -49.60 -15.91 -8.52
C ILE A 54 -48.49 -15.51 -7.55
N ASP A 55 -47.65 -14.56 -7.95
CA ASP A 55 -46.58 -14.03 -7.08
C ASP A 55 -47.12 -12.96 -6.13
N VAL A 56 -46.80 -13.07 -4.84
CA VAL A 56 -47.14 -12.07 -3.82
C VAL A 56 -45.94 -11.14 -3.63
N LEU A 57 -46.11 -9.86 -3.97
CA LEU A 57 -45.05 -8.85 -3.97
C LEU A 57 -45.20 -7.87 -2.81
N GLU A 58 -44.08 -7.51 -2.19
CA GLU A 58 -43.98 -6.54 -1.11
C GLU A 58 -43.76 -5.11 -1.69
N GLY A 59 -44.85 -4.40 -1.94
CA GLY A 59 -44.86 -2.99 -2.36
C GLY A 59 -45.07 -2.72 -3.86
N PRO A 60 -45.36 -1.46 -4.27
CA PRO A 60 -45.80 -1.15 -5.62
C PRO A 60 -44.60 -0.93 -6.55
N LYS A 61 -44.37 -1.84 -7.51
CA LYS A 61 -43.57 -1.55 -8.72
C LYS A 61 -44.20 -2.12 -10.01
N LEU A 62 -44.06 -1.30 -11.04
CA LEU A 62 -44.48 -1.34 -12.45
C LEU A 62 -44.23 -2.68 -13.21
N PRO A 63 -44.90 -2.91 -14.36
CA PRO A 63 -45.15 -4.24 -14.93
C PRO A 63 -43.90 -5.04 -15.35
N SER A 64 -43.91 -6.33 -15.03
CA SER A 64 -42.85 -7.32 -15.33
C SER A 64 -43.03 -7.94 -16.71
N SER A 65 -42.40 -7.36 -17.74
CA SER A 65 -42.19 -8.05 -19.02
C SER A 65 -40.72 -8.09 -19.44
N ALA A 66 -39.78 -8.19 -18.49
CA ALA A 66 -38.35 -8.20 -18.79
C ALA A 66 -37.46 -9.05 -17.86
N LEU A 67 -38.02 -9.91 -17.00
CA LEU A 67 -37.23 -10.68 -16.01
C LEU A 67 -36.80 -12.10 -16.46
N ASP A 68 -37.37 -12.64 -17.54
CA ASP A 68 -37.07 -14.02 -17.99
C ASP A 68 -35.78 -14.19 -18.83
N LYS A 69 -34.83 -13.26 -18.76
CA LYS A 69 -33.53 -13.40 -19.48
C LYS A 69 -32.28 -13.25 -18.64
N LYS A 70 -32.39 -13.23 -17.31
CA LYS A 70 -31.24 -12.98 -16.44
C LYS A 70 -30.95 -14.07 -15.39
N PHE A 71 -31.52 -15.26 -15.55
CA PHE A 71 -31.36 -16.36 -14.60
C PHE A 71 -30.26 -17.38 -14.96
N GLU A 72 -29.45 -17.16 -16.00
CA GLU A 72 -28.32 -18.06 -16.36
C GLU A 72 -26.92 -17.55 -15.95
N GLU A 73 -26.79 -16.43 -15.21
CA GLU A 73 -25.46 -15.90 -14.83
C GLU A 73 -25.23 -15.71 -13.31
N GLU A 74 -26.15 -16.13 -12.43
CA GLU A 74 -25.99 -15.97 -10.97
C GLU A 74 -25.47 -17.24 -10.26
N GLU A 75 -24.43 -17.87 -10.81
CA GLU A 75 -23.46 -18.65 -10.01
C GLU A 75 -22.11 -17.91 -10.00
N ALA A 76 -22.07 -16.77 -9.34
CA ALA A 76 -20.83 -16.15 -8.88
C ALA A 76 -21.11 -15.56 -7.49
N GLY A 77 -20.25 -15.91 -6.54
CA GLY A 77 -20.50 -15.75 -5.11
C GLY A 77 -20.81 -14.34 -4.65
N GLU A 78 -21.37 -14.26 -3.44
CA GLU A 78 -21.54 -13.05 -2.65
C GLU A 78 -20.21 -12.31 -2.43
N ASP A 79 -19.80 -11.54 -3.44
CA ASP A 79 -18.99 -10.36 -3.21
C ASP A 79 -19.99 -9.23 -2.91
N VAL A 80 -20.05 -8.81 -1.65
CA VAL A 80 -20.72 -7.57 -1.26
C VAL A 80 -19.95 -6.44 -1.96
N GLU A 81 -20.38 -6.11 -3.17
CA GLU A 81 -19.83 -5.05 -3.99
C GLU A 81 -20.13 -3.72 -3.27
N LEU A 82 -19.19 -3.26 -2.45
CA LEU A 82 -19.18 -1.87 -2.01
C LEU A 82 -19.05 -1.02 -3.27
N ASP A 83 -20.16 -0.47 -3.72
CA ASP A 83 -20.19 0.48 -4.82
C ASP A 83 -19.35 1.71 -4.46
N LEU A 84 -18.11 1.73 -4.96
CA LEU A 84 -17.12 2.80 -4.80
C LEU A 84 -17.25 3.89 -5.87
N THR A 85 -18.34 3.91 -6.65
CA THR A 85 -18.52 4.90 -7.72
C THR A 85 -18.47 6.34 -7.16
N PRO A 86 -17.72 7.26 -7.82
CA PRO A 86 -17.61 8.64 -7.39
C PRO A 86 -18.85 9.41 -7.86
N GLY A 87 -20.02 9.09 -7.30
CA GLY A 87 -21.24 9.58 -7.93
C GLY A 87 -22.56 9.41 -7.17
N ALA A 88 -22.63 9.57 -5.85
CA ALA A 88 -23.81 10.11 -5.17
C ALA A 88 -23.57 10.27 -3.65
N LEU A 89 -23.45 11.51 -3.21
CA LEU A 89 -24.10 12.08 -2.02
C LEU A 89 -24.33 11.21 -0.75
N GLU A 90 -23.34 10.50 -0.22
CA GLU A 90 -23.35 10.08 1.19
C GLU A 90 -22.16 10.68 1.96
N LYS A 91 -22.43 11.80 2.64
CA LYS A 91 -21.55 12.40 3.65
C LYS A 91 -21.53 11.50 4.90
N THR A 92 -20.98 10.31 4.81
CA THR A 92 -20.64 9.57 6.03
C THR A 92 -19.36 10.15 6.62
N ASN A 93 -19.49 10.78 7.79
CA ASN A 93 -18.35 11.19 8.63
C ASN A 93 -17.66 10.00 9.33
N ASP A 94 -17.91 8.78 8.88
CA ASP A 94 -17.25 7.60 9.43
C ASP A 94 -15.80 7.56 8.90
N PRO A 95 -14.79 7.74 9.78
CA PRO A 95 -13.39 7.72 9.37
C PRO A 95 -12.96 6.39 8.76
N VAL A 96 -13.61 5.28 9.13
CA VAL A 96 -13.31 3.96 8.56
C VAL A 96 -13.81 3.86 7.13
N ARG A 97 -15.08 4.22 6.87
CA ARG A 97 -15.64 4.25 5.52
C ARG A 97 -14.89 5.24 4.61
N MET A 98 -14.42 6.35 5.18
CA MET A 98 -13.58 7.33 4.48
C MET A 98 -12.22 6.73 4.08
N TYR A 99 -11.53 6.04 4.99
CA TYR A 99 -10.26 5.36 4.72
C TYR A 99 -10.39 4.24 3.69
N LEU A 100 -11.41 3.37 3.81
CA LEU A 100 -11.63 2.27 2.85
C LEU A 100 -11.93 2.78 1.44
N ARG A 101 -12.71 3.85 1.34
CA ARG A 101 -12.96 4.51 0.05
C ARG A 101 -11.66 5.06 -0.54
N GLU A 102 -10.83 5.73 0.26
CA GLU A 102 -9.56 6.31 -0.18
C GLU A 102 -8.55 5.21 -0.57
N MET A 103 -8.45 4.13 0.20
CA MET A 103 -7.65 2.95 -0.17
C MET A 103 -8.12 2.32 -1.47
N GLY A 104 -9.43 2.17 -1.67
CA GLY A 104 -10.03 1.56 -2.86
C GLY A 104 -9.84 2.38 -4.14
N THR A 105 -9.43 3.65 -4.04
CA THR A 105 -9.06 4.46 -5.21
C THR A 105 -7.71 4.09 -5.82
N VAL A 106 -6.80 3.47 -5.04
CA VAL A 106 -5.46 3.11 -5.49
C VAL A 106 -5.49 1.68 -6.04
N PRO A 107 -5.22 1.47 -7.34
CA PRO A 107 -5.25 0.13 -7.91
C PRO A 107 -4.15 -0.75 -7.31
N LEU A 108 -4.40 -2.05 -7.23
CA LEU A 108 -3.41 -3.03 -6.79
C LEU A 108 -2.21 -3.01 -7.74
N LEU A 109 -1.01 -3.20 -7.17
CA LEU A 109 0.21 -3.28 -7.94
C LEU A 109 0.28 -4.60 -8.70
N THR A 110 0.68 -4.53 -9.98
CA THR A 110 1.12 -5.72 -10.69
C THR A 110 2.54 -6.08 -10.25
N ARG A 111 2.94 -7.35 -10.43
CA ARG A 111 4.31 -7.79 -10.18
C ARG A 111 5.36 -6.91 -10.88
N GLU A 112 5.06 -6.43 -12.09
CA GLU A 112 5.95 -5.53 -12.83
C GLU A 112 6.02 -4.14 -12.19
N GLY A 113 4.89 -3.61 -11.74
CA GLY A 113 4.80 -2.34 -11.01
C GLY A 113 5.56 -2.36 -9.68
N GLU A 114 5.49 -3.47 -8.93
CA GLU A 114 6.29 -3.66 -7.71
C GLU A 114 7.79 -3.59 -8.00
N VAL A 115 8.24 -4.26 -9.06
CA VAL A 115 9.65 -4.24 -9.49
C VAL A 115 10.08 -2.85 -9.94
N GLU A 116 9.23 -2.09 -10.62
CA GLU A 116 9.52 -0.71 -11.02
C GLU A 116 9.69 0.20 -9.81
N ILE A 117 8.77 0.11 -8.85
CA ILE A 117 8.83 0.89 -7.60
C ILE A 117 10.10 0.53 -6.82
N ALA A 118 10.43 -0.75 -6.69
CA ALA A 118 11.65 -1.20 -6.03
C ALA A 118 12.91 -0.61 -6.69
N LYS A 119 13.01 -0.68 -8.02
CA LYS A 119 14.12 -0.06 -8.79
C LYS A 119 14.17 1.45 -8.60
N ARG A 120 13.01 2.13 -8.53
CA ARG A 120 12.94 3.58 -8.32
C ARG A 120 13.45 3.96 -6.93
N ILE A 121 13.07 3.22 -5.89
CA ILE A 121 13.53 3.40 -4.52
C ILE A 121 15.05 3.19 -4.44
N GLU A 122 15.57 2.10 -5.00
CA GLU A 122 17.00 1.79 -5.02
C GLU A 122 17.82 2.90 -5.71
N ARG A 123 17.38 3.36 -6.90
CA ARG A 123 18.00 4.49 -7.58
C ARG A 123 17.95 5.78 -6.76
N GLY A 124 16.89 5.99 -5.99
CA GLY A 124 16.76 7.10 -5.05
C GLY A 124 17.81 7.03 -3.96
N GLN A 125 17.91 5.89 -3.27
CA GLN A 125 18.90 5.64 -2.22
C GLN A 125 20.33 5.80 -2.72
N LEU A 126 20.65 5.27 -3.92
CA LEU A 126 21.96 5.43 -4.54
C LEU A 126 22.30 6.89 -4.88
N ARG A 127 21.31 7.71 -5.26
CA ARG A 127 21.51 9.15 -5.51
C ARG A 127 21.84 9.88 -4.23
N VAL A 128 21.10 9.63 -3.16
CA VAL A 128 21.36 10.21 -1.83
C VAL A 128 22.76 9.83 -1.36
N LEU A 129 23.11 8.54 -1.43
CA LEU A 129 24.41 8.06 -0.99
C LEU A 129 25.57 8.66 -1.79
N LYS A 130 25.41 8.85 -3.11
CA LYS A 130 26.41 9.56 -3.93
C LYS A 130 26.57 11.02 -3.50
N ALA A 131 25.48 11.71 -3.15
CA ALA A 131 25.55 13.08 -2.68
C ALA A 131 26.28 13.17 -1.32
N LEU A 132 25.89 12.32 -0.36
CA LEU A 132 26.54 12.21 0.95
C LEU A 132 28.04 11.95 0.83
N SER A 133 28.43 11.00 -0.03
CA SER A 133 29.84 10.61 -0.22
C SER A 133 30.76 11.71 -0.77
N ARG A 134 30.19 12.80 -1.29
CA ARG A 134 30.93 13.93 -1.85
C ARG A 134 30.97 15.13 -0.91
N SER A 135 30.22 15.10 0.19
CA SER A 135 30.23 16.17 1.18
C SER A 135 31.44 16.02 2.11
N PRO A 136 32.29 17.04 2.24
CA PRO A 136 33.39 17.04 3.21
C PRO A 136 32.91 16.87 4.65
N ILE A 137 31.79 17.51 5.02
CA ILE A 137 31.21 17.46 6.38
C ILE A 137 30.89 16.01 6.75
N VAL A 138 30.26 15.27 5.83
CA VAL A 138 29.92 13.85 6.02
C VAL A 138 31.17 13.00 6.17
N ILE A 139 32.21 13.26 5.38
CA ILE A 139 33.47 12.51 5.48
C ILE A 139 34.11 12.76 6.85
N HIS A 140 34.15 14.00 7.33
CA HIS A 140 34.68 14.31 8.66
C HIS A 140 33.89 13.62 9.78
N GLU A 141 32.56 13.60 9.69
CA GLU A 141 31.71 12.90 10.64
C GLU A 141 31.96 11.39 10.64
N LEU A 142 32.13 10.78 9.46
CA LEU A 142 32.44 9.35 9.35
C LEU A 142 33.82 9.02 9.94
N LEU A 143 34.81 9.90 9.78
CA LEU A 143 36.12 9.74 10.39
C LEU A 143 36.03 9.84 11.93
N ALA A 144 35.28 10.82 12.45
CA ALA A 144 35.05 10.98 13.88
C ALA A 144 34.31 9.76 14.46
N MET A 145 33.29 9.26 13.76
CA MET A 145 32.57 8.04 14.13
C MET A 145 33.52 6.83 14.24
N GLY A 146 34.49 6.70 13.34
CA GLY A 146 35.51 5.65 13.42
C GLY A 146 36.39 5.76 14.67
N GLU A 147 36.73 6.98 15.08
CA GLU A 147 37.44 7.20 16.34
C GLU A 147 36.58 6.87 17.56
N ASP A 148 35.30 7.24 17.54
CA ASP A 148 34.35 6.96 18.63
C ASP A 148 34.15 5.45 18.80
N LEU A 149 34.08 4.70 17.70
CA LEU A 149 34.01 3.23 17.73
C LEU A 149 35.31 2.62 18.29
N LYS A 150 36.48 3.16 17.91
CA LYS A 150 37.77 2.71 18.46
C LYS A 150 37.91 3.00 19.96
N LYS A 151 37.33 4.09 20.43
CA LYS A 151 37.30 4.48 21.85
C LYS A 151 36.22 3.76 22.66
N GLY A 152 35.30 3.04 22.00
CA GLY A 152 34.17 2.37 22.66
C GLY A 152 33.06 3.31 23.13
N VAL A 153 33.00 4.55 22.61
CA VAL A 153 31.94 5.53 22.94
C VAL A 153 30.62 5.14 22.29
N ARG A 154 30.67 4.48 21.14
CA ARG A 154 29.51 3.98 20.40
C ARG A 154 29.64 2.48 20.14
N SER A 155 28.50 1.80 20.10
CA SER A 155 28.44 0.39 19.73
C SER A 155 28.35 0.21 18.22
N ILE A 156 29.10 -0.76 17.69
CA ILE A 156 29.04 -1.12 16.27
C ILE A 156 27.64 -1.60 15.84
N LYS A 157 26.84 -2.12 16.78
CA LYS A 157 25.45 -2.57 16.58
C LYS A 157 24.53 -1.48 16.05
N GLU A 158 24.79 -0.22 16.39
CA GLU A 158 23.96 0.91 15.97
C GLU A 158 24.34 1.39 14.56
N VAL A 159 25.59 1.14 14.15
CA VAL A 159 26.20 1.72 12.96
C VAL A 159 26.06 0.83 11.74
N VAL A 160 26.22 -0.49 11.91
CA VAL A 160 26.26 -1.48 10.83
C VAL A 160 25.08 -2.45 10.93
N THR A 161 24.54 -2.88 9.78
CA THR A 161 23.53 -3.93 9.72
C THR A 161 24.19 -5.30 9.89
N PHE A 162 23.65 -6.14 10.77
CA PHE A 162 24.08 -7.51 10.98
C PHE A 162 23.05 -8.44 10.33
N ASP A 163 23.50 -9.30 9.43
CA ASP A 163 22.64 -10.28 8.75
C ASP A 163 22.54 -11.60 9.54
N GLU A 164 23.33 -11.75 10.59
CA GLU A 164 23.48 -12.97 11.39
C GLU A 164 22.50 -12.96 12.58
N GLU A 165 21.76 -14.05 12.77
CA GLU A 165 20.74 -14.19 13.83
C GLU A 165 21.35 -14.23 15.25
N GLU A 166 22.56 -14.78 15.38
CA GLU A 166 23.31 -14.84 16.63
C GLU A 166 24.48 -13.86 16.60
N ILE A 167 24.38 -12.77 17.37
CA ILE A 167 25.44 -11.78 17.50
C ILE A 167 26.36 -12.18 18.65
N THR A 168 27.37 -13.01 18.38
CA THR A 168 28.42 -13.34 19.35
C THR A 168 29.43 -12.19 19.50
N ASP A 169 30.15 -12.16 20.62
CA ASP A 169 31.17 -11.14 20.87
C ASP A 169 32.32 -11.20 19.87
N GLU A 170 32.65 -12.38 19.35
CA GLU A 170 33.68 -12.56 18.31
C GLU A 170 33.25 -11.94 16.98
N ILE A 171 32.00 -12.14 16.56
CA ILE A 171 31.42 -11.52 15.36
C ILE A 171 31.47 -9.99 15.50
N LEU A 172 31.12 -9.45 16.67
CA LEU A 172 31.16 -8.00 16.90
C LEU A 172 32.57 -7.43 16.77
N GLN A 173 33.57 -8.09 17.33
CA GLN A 173 34.97 -7.65 17.23
C GLN A 173 35.48 -7.73 15.78
N ASN A 174 35.15 -8.80 15.06
CA ASN A 174 35.49 -8.94 13.65
C ASN A 174 34.85 -7.82 12.82
N ARG A 175 33.55 -7.55 13.00
CA ARG A 175 32.88 -6.46 12.28
C ARG A 175 33.42 -5.08 12.66
N LEU A 176 33.78 -4.86 13.93
CA LEU A 176 34.40 -3.62 14.38
C LEU A 176 35.76 -3.42 13.70
N THR A 177 36.62 -4.44 13.67
CA THR A 177 37.94 -4.35 13.02
C THR A 177 37.82 -4.14 11.51
N GLU A 178 36.88 -4.82 10.84
CA GLU A 178 36.58 -4.61 9.42
C GLU A 178 36.13 -3.17 9.15
N PHE A 179 35.14 -2.68 9.92
CA PHE A 179 34.57 -1.36 9.72
C PHE A 179 35.58 -0.24 9.99
N THR A 180 36.33 -0.36 11.09
CA THR A 180 37.41 0.59 11.42
C THR A 180 38.53 0.56 10.38
N GLY A 181 38.87 -0.62 9.84
CA GLY A 181 39.80 -0.76 8.73
C GLY A 181 39.34 -0.02 7.47
N LYS A 182 38.06 -0.15 7.10
CA LYS A 182 37.47 0.61 5.98
C LYS A 182 37.50 2.12 6.21
N ILE A 183 37.26 2.57 7.45
CA ILE A 183 37.39 4.00 7.81
C ILE A 183 38.84 4.48 7.68
N ASP A 184 39.82 3.68 8.08
CA ASP A 184 41.24 4.03 7.92
C ASP A 184 41.65 4.12 6.44
N GLU A 185 41.08 3.27 5.57
CA GLU A 185 41.24 3.41 4.12
C GLU A 185 40.60 4.68 3.57
N LEU A 186 39.40 5.02 4.04
CA LEU A 186 38.74 6.29 3.72
C LEU A 186 39.61 7.47 4.13
N ALA A 187 40.18 7.46 5.34
CA ALA A 187 41.08 8.50 5.84
C ALA A 187 42.32 8.67 4.95
N LYS A 188 42.95 7.56 4.55
CA LYS A 188 44.10 7.56 3.63
C LYS A 188 43.72 8.10 2.25
N ALA A 189 42.55 7.72 1.73
CA ALA A 189 42.06 8.19 0.43
C ALA A 189 41.75 9.70 0.46
N TYR A 190 41.10 10.17 1.54
CA TYR A 190 40.75 11.58 1.72
C TYR A 190 41.99 12.46 1.87
N LYS A 191 42.98 12.04 2.67
CA LYS A 191 44.28 12.74 2.79
C LYS A 191 45.00 12.87 1.44
N LYS A 192 45.00 11.80 0.63
CA LYS A 192 45.58 11.83 -0.73
C LYS A 192 44.80 12.77 -1.66
N ALA A 193 43.48 12.82 -1.55
CA ALA A 193 42.64 13.74 -2.32
C ALA A 193 42.94 15.21 -1.96
N GLY A 194 43.05 15.53 -0.67
CA GLY A 194 43.42 16.88 -0.21
C GLY A 194 44.81 17.32 -0.71
N GLN A 195 45.81 16.43 -0.69
CA GLN A 195 47.14 16.73 -1.27
C GLN A 195 47.09 16.99 -2.80
N LEU A 196 46.17 16.34 -3.52
CA LEU A 196 45.97 16.57 -4.95
C LEU A 196 45.23 17.89 -5.20
N GLU A 197 44.30 18.25 -4.31
CA GLU A 197 43.57 19.52 -4.35
C GLU A 197 44.52 20.71 -4.14
N GLU A 198 45.40 20.64 -3.13
CA GLU A 198 46.44 21.66 -2.92
C GLU A 198 47.36 21.79 -4.14
N LYS A 199 47.81 20.67 -4.72
CA LYS A 199 48.64 20.68 -5.94
C LYS A 199 47.90 21.26 -7.14
N PHE A 200 46.61 20.97 -7.26
CA PHE A 200 45.78 21.50 -8.33
C PHE A 200 45.59 23.01 -8.18
N ALA A 201 45.29 23.50 -6.97
CA ALA A 201 45.13 24.92 -6.67
C ALA A 201 46.41 25.74 -6.94
N ASN A 202 47.58 25.16 -6.66
CA ASN A 202 48.88 25.82 -6.86
C ASN A 202 49.35 25.86 -8.33
N VAL A 203 48.75 25.07 -9.22
CA VAL A 203 49.17 25.01 -10.63
C VAL A 203 48.33 25.95 -11.48
N SER A 204 48.96 26.98 -12.04
CA SER A 204 48.28 27.92 -12.94
C SER A 204 48.00 27.28 -14.32
N GLN A 205 46.73 27.32 -14.73
CA GLN A 205 46.26 26.83 -16.04
C GLN A 205 46.99 27.48 -17.23
N LYS A 206 47.30 28.78 -17.15
CA LYS A 206 47.98 29.52 -18.23
C LYS A 206 49.46 29.17 -18.33
N LYS A 207 50.16 29.03 -17.20
CA LYS A 207 51.60 28.77 -17.18
C LYS A 207 51.95 27.29 -17.42
N ARG A 208 51.12 26.37 -16.93
CA ARG A 208 51.37 24.91 -17.02
C ARG A 208 50.08 24.14 -17.37
N PRO A 209 49.62 24.21 -18.63
CA PRO A 209 48.34 23.61 -19.03
C PRO A 209 48.30 22.08 -18.94
N LYS A 210 49.42 21.41 -19.25
CA LYS A 210 49.53 19.93 -19.18
C LYS A 210 49.41 19.42 -17.74
N ASP A 211 50.14 20.05 -16.82
CA ASP A 211 50.11 19.69 -15.40
C ASP A 211 48.76 19.99 -14.76
N HIS A 212 48.16 21.15 -15.09
CA HIS A 212 46.82 21.50 -14.64
C HIS A 212 45.79 20.43 -15.05
N ARG A 213 45.82 19.98 -16.31
CA ARG A 213 44.95 18.90 -16.78
C ARG A 213 45.22 17.57 -16.05
N ARG A 214 46.49 17.24 -15.82
CA ARG A 214 46.89 16.02 -15.10
C ARG A 214 46.36 16.02 -13.67
N TYR A 215 46.61 17.09 -12.91
CA TYR A 215 46.14 17.20 -11.52
C TYR A 215 44.62 17.24 -11.43
N ARG A 216 43.92 17.90 -12.37
CA ARG A 216 42.46 17.86 -12.43
C ARG A 216 41.91 16.43 -12.56
N LEU A 217 42.48 15.64 -13.47
CA LEU A 217 42.07 14.24 -13.66
C LEU A 217 42.44 13.36 -12.45
N SER A 218 43.61 13.58 -11.86
CA SER A 218 44.03 12.87 -10.65
C SER A 218 43.13 13.20 -9.46
N LEU A 219 42.77 14.46 -9.26
CA LEU A 219 41.84 14.90 -8.22
C LEU A 219 40.45 14.28 -8.43
N ALA A 220 39.91 14.32 -9.65
CA ALA A 220 38.63 13.70 -9.97
C ALA A 220 38.63 12.19 -9.65
N ARG A 221 39.70 11.47 -9.99
CA ARG A 221 39.86 10.04 -9.62
C ARG A 221 39.96 9.85 -8.09
N GLY A 222 40.64 10.77 -7.40
CA GLY A 222 40.73 10.79 -5.94
C GLY A 222 39.36 10.94 -5.27
N ILE A 223 38.56 11.90 -5.73
CA ILE A 223 37.19 12.14 -5.24
C ILE A 223 36.31 10.92 -5.51
N VAL A 224 36.39 10.31 -6.70
CA VAL A 224 35.65 9.08 -7.01
C VAL A 224 36.07 7.94 -6.09
N LYS A 225 37.37 7.80 -5.78
CA LYS A 225 37.86 6.79 -4.84
C LYS A 225 37.32 7.01 -3.43
N VAL A 226 37.35 8.24 -2.93
CA VAL A 226 36.75 8.60 -1.64
C VAL A 226 35.25 8.25 -1.63
N SER A 227 34.54 8.62 -2.69
CA SER A 227 33.11 8.31 -2.85
C SER A 227 32.81 6.81 -2.90
N LEU A 228 33.70 5.99 -3.46
CA LEU A 228 33.58 4.52 -3.41
C LEU A 228 33.78 4.01 -1.97
N CYS A 229 34.85 4.41 -1.28
CA CYS A 229 35.10 4.00 0.10
C CYS A 229 33.92 4.32 1.02
N VAL A 230 33.32 5.52 0.91
CA VAL A 230 32.13 5.88 1.70
C VAL A 230 30.93 5.00 1.38
N ARG A 231 30.73 4.63 0.10
CA ARG A 231 29.61 3.78 -0.33
C ARG A 231 29.77 2.34 0.13
N ASP A 232 31.01 1.85 0.23
CA ASP A 232 31.35 0.48 0.60
C ASP A 232 31.36 0.25 2.13
N LEU A 233 31.19 1.31 2.93
CA LEU A 233 31.11 1.23 4.39
C LEU A 233 29.83 0.54 4.90
N GLY A 234 28.73 0.56 4.14
CA GLY A 234 27.53 -0.22 4.46
C GLY A 234 26.81 0.17 5.76
N PHE A 235 26.81 1.45 6.14
CA PHE A 235 26.10 1.92 7.34
C PHE A 235 24.57 1.93 7.19
N THR A 236 23.88 1.79 8.33
CA THR A 236 22.42 1.65 8.46
C THR A 236 21.66 2.85 7.88
N ASN A 237 20.37 2.66 7.55
CA ASN A 237 19.51 3.76 7.10
C ASN A 237 19.33 4.85 8.17
N ASN A 238 19.39 4.49 9.45
CA ASN A 238 19.33 5.45 10.55
C ASN A 238 20.56 6.34 10.59
N GLU A 239 21.76 5.76 10.44
CA GLU A 239 22.99 6.56 10.35
C GLU A 239 23.01 7.43 9.10
N ARG A 240 22.47 6.96 7.97
CA ARG A 240 22.31 7.81 6.78
C ARG A 240 21.44 9.04 7.06
N LYS A 241 20.32 8.88 7.77
CA LYS A 241 19.45 10.00 8.17
C LYS A 241 20.19 10.95 9.13
N ARG A 242 20.87 10.41 10.13
CA ARG A 242 21.69 11.21 11.06
C ARG A 242 22.76 12.04 10.34
N LEU A 243 23.40 11.49 9.32
CA LEU A 243 24.38 12.22 8.49
C LEU A 243 23.72 13.31 7.63
N ILE A 244 22.49 13.10 7.18
CA ILE A 244 21.70 14.12 6.45
C ILE A 244 21.33 15.27 7.38
N ASP A 245 20.94 15.01 8.63
CA ASP A 245 20.53 16.05 9.56
C ASP A 245 21.70 16.95 10.03
N ARG A 246 22.94 16.53 9.79
CA ARG A 246 24.16 17.31 10.07
C ARG A 246 24.68 18.14 8.90
N LEU A 247 24.08 17.98 7.71
CA LEU A 247 24.40 18.75 6.50
C LEU A 247 23.67 20.08 6.48
#